data_AF-A0A7V0V343-F1
#
_entry.id   AF-A0A7V0V343-F1
#
_cell.length_a   1.000
_cell.length_b   1.000
_cell.length_c   1.000
_cell.angle_alpha   90.00
_cell.angle_beta   90.00
_cell.angle_gamma   90.00
#
_symmetry.space_group_name_H-M   'P 1'
#
loop_
_entity.id
_entity.type
_entity.pdbx_description
1 polymer ?
#
loop_
_entity_poly.entity_id
_entity_poly.type
_entity_poly.pdbx_seq_one_letter_code
_entity_poly.pdbx_strand_id
1 'polypeptide(L)'
;MEIRALELENVKSYEHATLTFGRGTNAICGPNGAGKSTILEAIGYALFDVPPCRPITGFVREGERTGTITVTLLANDDRDYQVVRQFGSRNQYYVYDPEIGQKIVEGGREVRDWLGAQFGVDEGEDLSALFHDAVGVPQGMLTAAFLLAPEPRRKVFNPLL
;
A
#
# COMPACT_ATOMS: atom_id res chain seq x y z
N MET A 1 -2.11 -0.41 -14.08
CA MET A 1 -1.70 0.41 -12.91
C MET A 1 -0.18 0.46 -12.73
N GLU A 2 0.39 1.63 -12.46
CA GLU A 2 1.82 1.82 -12.12
C GLU A 2 1.94 2.78 -10.91
N ILE A 3 2.72 2.42 -9.86
CA ILE A 3 3.01 3.34 -8.75
C ILE A 3 4.08 4.33 -9.21
N ARG A 4 3.76 5.64 -9.16
CA ARG A 4 4.65 6.73 -9.59
C ARG A 4 5.39 7.38 -8.43
N ALA A 5 4.71 7.55 -7.30
CA ALA A 5 5.32 8.16 -6.12
C ALA A 5 4.69 7.66 -4.82
N LEU A 6 5.48 7.73 -3.76
CA LEU A 6 5.05 7.56 -2.38
C LEU A 6 5.49 8.80 -1.59
N GLU A 7 4.54 9.47 -0.95
CA GLU A 7 4.82 10.51 0.03
C GLU A 7 4.44 10.00 1.42
N LEU A 8 5.34 10.25 2.38
CA LEU A 8 5.19 9.88 3.78
C LEU A 8 5.32 11.13 4.64
N GLU A 9 4.34 11.36 5.49
CA GLU A 9 4.38 12.41 6.51
C GLU A 9 4.17 11.78 7.88
N ASN A 10 5.10 12.00 8.79
CA ASN A 10 5.04 11.52 10.18
C ASN A 10 4.79 10.00 10.30
N VAL A 11 5.54 9.23 9.51
CA VAL A 11 5.47 7.75 9.47
C VAL A 11 6.78 7.15 9.97
N LYS A 12 6.78 6.51 11.14
CA LYS A 12 7.98 5.96 11.80
C LYS A 12 9.18 6.95 11.74
N SER A 13 10.26 6.59 11.04
CA SER A 13 11.47 7.41 10.92
C SER A 13 11.32 8.58 9.96
N TYR A 14 10.27 8.62 9.13
CA TYR A 14 10.02 9.67 8.16
C TYR A 14 9.21 10.81 8.79
N GLU A 15 9.81 12.00 8.87
CA GLU A 15 9.08 13.24 9.16
C GLU A 15 8.35 13.72 7.91
N HIS A 16 9.07 13.89 6.81
CA HIS A 16 8.52 14.08 5.47
C HIS A 16 9.46 13.44 4.45
N ALA A 17 8.92 12.68 3.50
CA ALA A 17 9.70 12.13 2.39
C ALA A 17 8.82 11.88 1.16
N THR A 18 9.37 12.19 -0.01
CA THR A 18 8.79 11.84 -1.32
C THR A 18 9.74 10.89 -2.04
N LEU A 19 9.23 9.74 -2.44
CA LEU A 19 9.95 8.74 -3.23
C LEU A 19 9.28 8.62 -4.59
N THR A 20 10.01 8.88 -5.66
CA THR A 20 9.54 8.67 -7.04
C THR A 20 10.03 7.32 -7.56
N PHE A 21 9.15 6.59 -8.23
CA PHE A 21 9.45 5.31 -8.85
C PHE A 21 9.54 5.47 -10.36
N GLY A 22 10.57 4.87 -10.96
CA GLY A 22 10.69 4.77 -12.41
C GLY A 22 9.99 3.53 -12.94
N ARG A 23 9.81 3.47 -14.27
CA ARG A 23 9.37 2.24 -14.95
C ARG A 23 10.41 1.13 -14.78
N GLY A 24 9.96 -0.10 -14.62
CA GLY A 24 10.84 -1.27 -14.48
C GLY A 24 11.31 -1.50 -13.04
N THR A 25 12.55 -1.96 -12.88
CA THR A 25 13.07 -2.39 -11.57
C THR A 25 13.59 -1.21 -10.76
N ASN A 26 13.00 -1.00 -9.58
CA ASN A 26 13.45 -0.01 -8.60
C ASN A 26 14.13 -0.71 -7.43
N ALA A 27 15.32 -0.25 -7.04
CA ALA A 27 16.06 -0.80 -5.90
C ALA A 27 16.04 0.20 -4.73
N ILE A 28 15.48 -0.20 -3.59
CA ILE A 28 15.49 0.58 -2.35
C ILE A 28 16.68 0.12 -1.50
N CYS A 29 17.72 0.94 -1.42
CA CYS A 29 18.97 0.60 -0.74
C CYS A 29 19.25 1.51 0.46
N GLY A 30 19.93 0.97 1.47
CA GLY A 30 20.27 1.70 2.70
C GLY A 30 20.54 0.76 3.87
N PRO A 31 21.09 1.27 5.00
CA PRO A 31 21.42 0.45 6.16
C PRO A 31 20.17 -0.17 6.82
N ASN A 32 20.36 -1.20 7.63
CA ASN A 32 19.28 -1.75 8.44
C ASN A 32 18.75 -0.69 9.40
N GLY A 33 17.42 -0.65 9.57
CA GLY A 33 16.77 0.40 10.37
C GLY A 33 16.52 1.72 9.65
N ALA A 34 16.99 1.91 8.40
CA ALA A 34 16.81 3.16 7.65
C ALA A 34 15.36 3.43 7.16
N GLY A 35 14.37 2.60 7.52
CA GLY A 35 12.99 2.76 7.07
C GLY A 35 12.64 2.09 5.73
N LYS A 36 13.55 1.31 5.12
CA LYS A 36 13.27 0.61 3.84
C LYS A 36 11.99 -0.24 3.87
N SER A 37 11.81 -1.03 4.93
CA SER A 37 10.60 -1.87 5.08
C SER A 37 9.35 -1.01 5.29
N THR A 38 9.48 0.17 5.88
CA THR A 38 8.38 1.13 6.09
C THR A 38 7.82 1.64 4.77
N ILE A 39 8.64 1.75 3.72
CA ILE A 39 8.16 2.10 2.37
C ILE A 39 7.18 1.03 1.85
N LEU A 40 7.56 -0.24 1.92
CA LEU A 40 6.72 -1.35 1.49
C LEU A 40 5.46 -1.50 2.36
N GLU A 41 5.63 -1.38 3.68
CA GLU A 41 4.55 -1.38 4.66
C GLU A 41 3.52 -0.26 4.38
N ALA A 42 3.99 0.94 4.04
CA ALA A 42 3.12 2.07 3.74
C ALA A 42 2.31 1.84 2.45
N ILE A 43 2.96 1.33 1.39
CA ILE A 43 2.27 0.96 0.14
C ILE A 43 1.23 -0.14 0.42
N GLY A 44 1.61 -1.18 1.17
CA GLY A 44 0.71 -2.25 1.61
C GLY A 44 -0.53 -1.72 2.34
N TYR A 45 -0.31 -0.79 3.26
CA TYR A 45 -1.40 -0.22 4.04
C TYR A 45 -2.31 0.71 3.23
N ALA A 46 -1.73 1.53 2.34
CA ALA A 46 -2.47 2.51 1.56
C ALA A 46 -3.25 1.89 0.41
N LEU A 47 -2.74 0.86 -0.24
CA LEU A 47 -3.36 0.27 -1.44
C LEU A 47 -4.09 -1.05 -1.18
N PHE A 48 -3.72 -1.79 -0.14
CA PHE A 48 -4.21 -3.16 0.08
C PHE A 48 -4.86 -3.35 1.45
N ASP A 49 -4.99 -2.26 2.22
CA ASP A 49 -5.56 -2.26 3.56
C ASP A 49 -4.85 -3.22 4.55
N VAL A 50 -3.56 -3.49 4.32
CA VAL A 50 -2.73 -4.35 5.18
C VAL A 50 -2.04 -3.51 6.25
N PRO A 51 -2.51 -3.50 7.51
CA PRO A 51 -1.91 -2.68 8.55
C PRO A 51 -0.51 -3.18 8.90
N PRO A 52 0.50 -2.29 8.99
CA PRO A 52 1.89 -2.67 9.25
C PRO A 52 2.14 -3.05 10.70
N CYS A 53 1.27 -2.64 11.61
CA CYS A 53 1.31 -3.01 13.02
C CYS A 53 -0.07 -2.86 13.65
N ARG A 54 -0.24 -3.45 14.83
CA ARG A 54 -1.41 -3.27 15.70
C ARG A 54 -0.91 -2.95 17.12
N PRO A 55 -1.30 -1.82 17.72
CA PRO A 55 -2.18 -0.78 17.18
C PRO A 55 -1.51 0.05 16.06
N ILE A 56 -2.31 0.56 15.11
CA ILE A 56 -1.80 1.36 13.98
C ILE A 56 -1.10 2.65 14.42
N THR A 57 -1.40 3.15 15.62
CA THR A 57 -0.70 4.29 16.21
C THR A 57 0.80 4.07 16.36
N GLY A 58 1.27 2.81 16.43
CA GLY A 58 2.70 2.50 16.39
C GLY A 58 3.37 2.72 15.03
N PHE A 59 2.60 3.06 14.00
CA PHE A 59 3.11 3.45 12.68
C PHE A 59 3.30 4.98 12.56
N VAL A 60 2.66 5.75 13.44
CA VAL A 60 2.85 7.20 13.53
C VAL A 60 4.24 7.48 14.11
N ARG A 61 4.92 8.49 13.58
CA ARG A 61 6.21 8.97 14.11
C ARG A 61 6.08 9.37 15.58
N GLU A 62 7.08 9.05 16.38
CA GLU A 62 7.09 9.41 17.79
C GLU A 62 7.02 10.94 17.99
N GLY A 63 6.18 11.39 18.92
CA GLY A 63 5.89 12.80 19.15
C GLY A 63 4.75 13.38 18.30
N GLU A 64 4.37 12.69 17.21
CA GLU A 64 3.32 13.13 16.30
C GLU A 64 1.97 12.50 16.64
N ARG A 65 0.89 13.16 16.19
CA ARG A 65 -0.49 12.71 16.44
C ARG A 65 -1.10 11.96 15.25
N THR A 66 -0.63 12.26 14.05
CA THR A 66 -1.14 11.71 12.80
C THR A 66 0.00 11.39 11.86
N GLY A 67 -0.14 10.29 11.11
CA GLY A 67 0.68 9.99 9.94
C GLY A 67 -0.17 10.01 8.68
N THR A 68 0.44 10.36 7.54
CA THR A 68 -0.20 10.38 6.23
C THR A 68 0.65 9.60 5.24
N ILE A 69 0.01 8.76 4.45
CA ILE A 69 0.59 8.10 3.29
C ILE A 69 -0.19 8.58 2.07
N THR A 70 0.54 9.07 1.07
CA THR A 70 -0.03 9.39 -0.24
C THR A 70 0.69 8.55 -1.28
N VAL A 71 -0.06 7.70 -1.99
CA VAL A 71 0.46 6.92 -3.12
C VAL A 71 -0.08 7.51 -4.41
N THR A 72 0.81 8.01 -5.26
CA THR A 72 0.45 8.44 -6.61
C THR A 72 0.58 7.27 -7.56
N LEU A 73 -0.48 6.99 -8.31
CA LEU A 73 -0.54 5.88 -9.25
C LEU A 73 -1.14 6.30 -10.59
N LEU A 74 -0.60 5.75 -11.66
CA LEU A 74 -1.20 5.80 -12.99
C LEU A 74 -2.28 4.72 -13.08
N ALA A 75 -3.52 5.15 -13.24
CA ALA A 75 -4.69 4.29 -13.37
C ALA A 75 -4.85 3.75 -14.80
N ASN A 76 -5.87 2.91 -15.02
CA ASN A 76 -6.10 2.24 -16.30
C ASN A 76 -6.64 3.18 -17.39
N ASP A 77 -7.13 4.36 -17.02
CA ASP A 77 -7.54 5.45 -17.90
C ASP A 77 -6.38 6.37 -18.30
N ASP A 78 -5.13 5.99 -17.98
CA ASP A 78 -3.91 6.76 -18.25
C ASP A 78 -3.85 8.12 -17.52
N ARG A 79 -4.57 8.24 -16.39
CA ARG A 79 -4.57 9.42 -15.51
C ARG A 79 -3.91 9.11 -14.17
N ASP A 80 -3.30 10.13 -13.59
CA ASP A 80 -2.70 10.03 -12.26
C ASP A 80 -3.76 10.25 -11.18
N TYR A 81 -3.79 9.36 -10.18
CA TYR A 81 -4.60 9.52 -8.98
C TYR A 81 -3.75 9.39 -7.73
N GLN A 82 -4.20 9.99 -6.64
CA GLN A 82 -3.56 9.95 -5.34
C GLN A 82 -4.45 9.23 -4.33
N VAL A 83 -3.96 8.09 -3.83
CA VAL A 83 -4.59 7.37 -2.73
C VAL A 83 -4.00 7.91 -1.44
N VAL A 84 -4.83 8.61 -0.65
CA VAL A 84 -4.41 9.25 0.59
C VAL A 84 -5.00 8.50 1.77
N ARG A 85 -4.14 8.04 2.67
CA ARG A 85 -4.51 7.40 3.93
C ARG A 85 -3.87 8.12 5.10
N GLN A 86 -4.69 8.75 5.92
CA GLN A 86 -4.31 9.37 7.18
C GLN A 86 -4.74 8.49 8.36
N PHE A 87 -3.88 8.35 9.36
CA PHE A 87 -4.10 7.50 10.54
C PHE A 87 -3.53 8.15 11.81
N GLY A 88 -3.95 7.66 12.97
CA GLY A 88 -3.57 8.18 14.29
C GLY A 88 -4.77 8.82 14.98
N SER A 89 -4.65 10.09 15.38
CA SER A 89 -5.76 10.84 15.98
C SER A 89 -6.85 11.24 14.97
N ARG A 90 -6.52 11.23 13.68
CA ARG A 90 -7.44 11.47 12.56
C ARG A 90 -7.31 10.31 11.58
N ASN A 91 -8.45 9.80 11.14
CA ASN A 91 -8.51 8.73 10.15
C ASN A 91 -9.24 9.23 8.91
N GLN A 92 -8.54 9.24 7.78
CA GLN A 92 -9.12 9.55 6.47
C GLN A 92 -8.59 8.57 5.45
N TYR A 93 -9.44 8.20 4.50
CA TYR A 93 -9.04 7.34 3.40
C TYR A 93 -9.85 7.69 2.17
N TYR A 94 -9.18 8.20 1.15
CA TYR A 94 -9.82 8.72 -0.05
C TYR A 94 -8.89 8.62 -1.26
N VAL A 95 -9.49 8.70 -2.45
CA VAL A 95 -8.79 8.87 -3.72
C VAL A 95 -9.03 10.28 -4.23
N TYR A 96 -7.95 10.96 -4.59
CA TYR A 96 -7.92 12.32 -5.08
C TYR A 96 -7.45 12.34 -6.55
N ASP A 97 -8.14 13.11 -7.36
CA ASP A 97 -7.78 13.40 -8.75
C ASP A 97 -7.15 14.80 -8.81
N PRO A 98 -5.83 14.91 -9.05
CA PRO A 98 -5.14 16.19 -9.10
C PRO A 98 -5.47 17.02 -10.34
N GLU A 99 -5.98 16.43 -11.42
CA GLU A 99 -6.32 17.18 -12.65
C GLU A 99 -7.58 18.03 -12.46
N ILE A 100 -8.58 17.48 -11.76
CA ILE A 100 -9.84 18.21 -11.45
C ILE A 100 -9.85 18.79 -10.04
N GLY A 101 -8.86 18.44 -9.22
CA GLY A 101 -8.68 18.95 -7.87
C GLY A 101 -9.72 18.45 -6.85
N GLN A 102 -10.25 17.24 -7.01
CA GLN A 102 -11.34 16.72 -6.19
C GLN A 102 -11.10 15.32 -5.65
N LYS A 103 -11.74 15.01 -4.52
CA LYS A 103 -11.87 13.63 -4.05
C LYS A 103 -12.93 12.94 -4.89
N ILE A 104 -12.53 11.87 -5.57
CA ILE A 104 -13.45 11.06 -6.37
C ILE A 104 -14.14 9.99 -5.53
N VAL A 105 -13.46 9.50 -4.49
CA VAL A 105 -13.93 8.44 -3.61
C VAL A 105 -13.43 8.69 -2.20
N GLU A 106 -14.28 8.49 -1.19
CA GLU A 106 -13.92 8.61 0.23
C GLU A 106 -14.63 7.51 1.03
N GLY A 107 -13.90 6.87 1.95
CA GLY A 107 -14.41 5.75 2.74
C GLY A 107 -13.68 4.44 2.44
N GLY A 108 -13.50 3.62 3.48
CA GLY A 108 -12.63 2.46 3.36
C GLY A 108 -13.14 1.36 2.46
N ARG A 109 -14.46 1.22 2.30
CA ARG A 109 -15.03 0.24 1.37
C ARG A 109 -14.90 0.75 -0.05
N GLU A 110 -15.35 1.98 -0.27
CA GLU A 110 -15.42 2.63 -1.56
C GLU A 110 -14.02 2.77 -2.20
N VAL A 111 -13.01 3.13 -1.40
CA VAL A 111 -11.63 3.20 -1.91
C VAL A 111 -11.09 1.81 -2.27
N ARG A 112 -11.42 0.76 -1.51
CA ARG A 112 -11.01 -0.62 -1.87
C ARG A 112 -11.70 -1.09 -3.14
N ASP A 113 -12.99 -0.79 -3.32
CA ASP A 113 -13.71 -1.15 -4.53
C ASP A 113 -13.11 -0.43 -5.76
N TRP A 114 -12.79 0.86 -5.62
CA TRP A 114 -12.11 1.62 -6.66
C TRP A 114 -10.72 1.03 -6.99
N LEU A 115 -9.94 0.66 -5.97
CA LEU A 115 -8.63 0.03 -6.14
C LEU A 115 -8.73 -1.34 -6.82
N GLY A 116 -9.73 -2.16 -6.45
CA GLY A 116 -10.01 -3.44 -7.12
C GLY A 116 -10.22 -3.28 -8.62
N ALA A 117 -11.05 -2.29 -9.01
CA ALA A 117 -11.25 -1.96 -10.42
C ALA A 117 -9.96 -1.50 -11.13
N GLN A 118 -9.06 -0.77 -10.43
CA GLN A 118 -7.75 -0.41 -10.99
C GLN A 118 -6.79 -1.59 -11.11
N PHE A 119 -6.86 -2.56 -10.20
CA PHE A 119 -6.04 -3.77 -10.23
C PHE A 119 -6.55 -4.82 -11.22
N GLY A 120 -7.78 -4.70 -11.74
CA GLY A 120 -8.41 -5.71 -12.57
C GLY A 120 -8.87 -6.93 -11.78
N VAL A 121 -9.21 -6.71 -10.51
CA VAL A 121 -9.65 -7.72 -9.54
C VAL A 121 -11.17 -7.65 -9.42
N ASP A 122 -11.85 -8.80 -9.37
CA ASP A 122 -13.31 -8.86 -9.29
C ASP A 122 -13.85 -8.27 -7.98
N GLU A 123 -15.06 -7.70 -8.02
CA GLU A 123 -15.73 -7.13 -6.84
C GLU A 123 -15.83 -8.17 -5.70
N GLY A 124 -15.22 -7.87 -4.56
CA GLY A 124 -15.26 -8.70 -3.36
C GLY A 124 -14.06 -9.63 -3.15
N GLU A 125 -13.08 -9.65 -4.05
CA GLU A 125 -11.80 -10.31 -3.80
C GLU A 125 -10.93 -9.54 -2.78
N ASP A 126 -10.14 -10.29 -2.00
CA ASP A 126 -9.35 -9.75 -0.91
C ASP A 126 -8.04 -9.13 -1.43
N LEU A 127 -8.02 -7.80 -1.53
CA LEU A 127 -6.80 -7.04 -1.87
C LEU A 127 -5.63 -7.36 -0.92
N SER A 128 -5.91 -7.75 0.33
CA SER A 128 -4.86 -8.17 1.27
C SER A 128 -4.17 -9.45 0.80
N ALA A 129 -4.91 -10.40 0.21
CA ALA A 129 -4.34 -11.63 -0.34
C ALA A 129 -3.46 -11.32 -1.55
N LEU A 130 -3.91 -10.43 -2.46
CA LEU A 130 -3.10 -9.98 -3.60
C LEU A 130 -1.76 -9.37 -3.15
N PHE A 131 -1.76 -8.59 -2.07
CA PHE A 131 -0.52 -8.04 -1.53
C PHE A 131 0.39 -9.13 -0.96
N HIS A 132 -0.12 -10.02 -0.12
CA HIS A 132 0.70 -11.05 0.50
C HIS A 132 1.24 -12.09 -0.50
N ASP A 133 0.45 -12.41 -1.51
CA ASP A 133 0.71 -13.55 -2.39
C ASP A 133 1.42 -13.13 -3.69
N ALA A 134 1.26 -11.87 -4.17
CA ALA A 134 1.81 -11.41 -5.45
C ALA A 134 2.67 -10.15 -5.40
N VAL A 135 2.33 -9.14 -4.58
CA VAL A 135 2.91 -7.77 -4.74
C VAL A 135 3.92 -7.41 -3.66
N GLY A 136 3.62 -7.74 -2.40
CA GLY A 136 4.35 -7.29 -1.22
C GLY A 136 4.70 -8.44 -0.30
N VAL A 137 5.50 -9.37 -0.80
CA VAL A 137 5.95 -10.53 -0.02
C VAL A 137 6.82 -10.05 1.14
N PRO A 138 6.41 -10.23 2.41
CA PRO A 138 7.20 -9.79 3.55
C PRO A 138 8.58 -10.46 3.60
N GLN A 139 9.56 -9.80 4.21
CA GLN A 139 10.92 -10.32 4.30
C GLN A 139 10.91 -11.71 4.98
N GLY A 140 11.41 -12.73 4.28
CA GLY A 140 11.42 -14.12 4.74
C GLY A 140 10.15 -14.94 4.42
N MET A 141 9.08 -14.32 3.92
CA MET A 141 7.87 -15.04 3.50
C MET A 141 7.93 -15.60 2.08
N LEU A 142 8.87 -15.13 1.25
CA LEU A 142 9.03 -15.63 -0.13
C LEU A 142 9.22 -17.15 -0.17
N THR A 143 9.98 -17.71 0.77
CA THR A 143 10.19 -19.15 0.89
C THR A 143 9.15 -19.84 1.74
N ALA A 144 8.45 -19.12 2.62
CA ALA A 144 7.51 -19.70 3.58
C ALA A 144 6.30 -20.36 2.88
N ALA A 145 5.80 -19.75 1.81
CA ALA A 145 4.69 -20.30 1.02
C ALA A 145 5.02 -21.69 0.43
N PHE A 146 6.29 -21.93 0.05
CA PHE A 146 6.75 -23.22 -0.49
C PHE A 146 6.90 -24.29 0.59
N LEU A 147 7.00 -23.90 1.86
CA LEU A 147 7.10 -24.81 3.01
C LEU A 147 5.72 -25.28 3.51
N LEU A 148 4.61 -24.68 3.03
CA LEU A 148 3.25 -25.08 3.40
C LEU A 148 2.88 -26.46 2.87
N ALA A 149 2.00 -27.19 3.56
CA ALA A 149 1.40 -28.42 3.06
C ALA A 149 0.60 -28.19 1.75
N PRO A 150 0.32 -29.23 0.93
CA PRO A 150 -0.25 -29.06 -0.42
C PRO A 150 -1.58 -28.30 -0.46
N GLU A 151 -2.46 -28.50 0.52
CA GLU A 151 -3.80 -27.92 0.53
C GLU A 151 -3.81 -26.42 0.91
N PRO A 152 -3.11 -25.95 1.98
CA PRO A 152 -2.92 -24.52 2.21
C PRO A 152 -2.17 -23.82 1.08
N ARG A 153 -1.15 -24.48 0.50
CA ARG A 153 -0.34 -23.92 -0.58
C ARG A 153 -1.18 -23.64 -1.83
N ARG A 154 -2.11 -24.53 -2.19
CA ARG A 154 -3.04 -24.30 -3.31
C ARG A 154 -3.87 -23.03 -3.14
N LYS A 155 -4.28 -22.70 -1.92
CA LYS A 155 -5.08 -21.49 -1.66
C LYS A 155 -4.30 -20.18 -1.86
N VAL A 156 -2.97 -20.22 -1.70
CA VAL A 156 -2.08 -19.07 -1.94
C VAL A 156 -1.81 -18.87 -3.43
N PHE A 157 -1.57 -19.94 -4.19
CA PHE A 157 -1.17 -19.81 -5.60
C PHE A 157 -2.32 -19.84 -6.60
N ASN A 158 -3.44 -20.53 -6.31
CA ASN A 158 -4.57 -20.60 -7.25
C ASN A 158 -5.20 -19.23 -7.57
N PRO A 159 -5.32 -18.28 -6.64
CA PRO A 159 -5.82 -16.94 -6.96
C PRO A 159 -4.88 -16.12 -7.87
N LEU A 160 -3.65 -16.58 -8.08
CA LEU A 160 -2.64 -15.91 -8.91
C LEU A 160 -2.58 -16.45 -10.35
N LEU A 161 -3.40 -17.44 -10.69
CA LEU A 161 -3.43 -18.17 -11.96
C LEU A 161 -4.70 -17.89 -12.74
#